data_AF-A0A8J6K282-F1
#
_entry.id   AF-A0A8J6K282-F1
#
_cell.length_a   1.000
_cell.length_b   1.000
_cell.length_c   1.000
_cell.angle_alpha   90.00
_cell.angle_beta   90.00
_cell.angle_gamma   90.00
#
_symmetry.space_group_name_H-M   'P 1'
#
loop_
_entity.id
_entity.type
_entity.pdbx_description
1 polymer ?
#
loop_
_entity_poly.entity_id
_entity_poly.type
_entity_poly.pdbx_seq_one_letter_code
_entity_poly.pdbx_strand_id
1 'polypeptide(L)'
;ISDSWTGYNLDVFSLPHHYCEDLECVFIPHGVIVDRIERLANDIMKDIGDNRITVLCVLKGGYKFCADLVEQIKSLSRNSERFISMRVDFIRLRSYCNDKSTADLQIIGGEDLSKLTGKNVLIVEDVIGTGRTMEALLSHLEKYNPKMVKVARYRI
;
A
#
# COMPACT_ATOMS: atom_id res chain seq x y z
N ILE A 1 -9.98 -6.06 -13.26
CA ILE A 1 -10.34 -7.40 -13.78
C ILE A 1 -11.75 -7.31 -14.39
N SER A 2 -12.16 -8.16 -15.33
CA SER A 2 -13.54 -8.14 -15.85
C SER A 2 -14.53 -8.61 -14.77
N ASP A 3 -15.74 -8.05 -14.71
CA ASP A 3 -16.79 -8.49 -13.79
C ASP A 3 -17.20 -9.97 -14.04
N SER A 4 -16.88 -10.50 -15.22
CA SER A 4 -17.11 -11.90 -15.60
C SER A 4 -15.98 -12.85 -15.17
N TRP A 5 -14.95 -12.38 -14.47
CA TRP A 5 -13.83 -13.21 -14.03
C TRP A 5 -14.21 -14.02 -12.79
N THR A 6 -14.03 -15.34 -12.87
CA THR A 6 -14.43 -16.28 -11.82
C THR A 6 -13.26 -16.83 -11.01
N GLY A 7 -12.03 -16.35 -11.24
CA GLY A 7 -10.84 -16.88 -10.58
C GLY A 7 -10.36 -18.21 -11.16
N TYR A 8 -9.28 -18.73 -10.56
CA TYR A 8 -8.72 -20.04 -10.87
C TYR A 8 -9.18 -21.10 -9.86
N ASN A 9 -9.26 -22.35 -10.32
CA ASN A 9 -9.57 -23.51 -9.46
C ASN A 9 -8.48 -23.67 -8.37
N LEU A 10 -8.88 -24.06 -7.15
CA LEU A 10 -7.99 -24.24 -6.01
C LEU A 10 -7.00 -25.41 -6.18
N ASP A 11 -7.41 -26.49 -6.88
CA ASP A 11 -6.67 -27.75 -6.99
C ASP A 11 -5.36 -27.62 -7.77
N VAL A 12 -5.20 -26.53 -8.52
CA VAL A 12 -3.96 -26.24 -9.28
C VAL A 12 -2.97 -25.37 -8.51
N PHE A 13 -3.24 -25.05 -7.24
CA PHE A 13 -2.36 -24.28 -6.36
C PHE A 13 -2.04 -25.01 -5.06
N SER A 14 -0.92 -24.64 -4.45
CA SER A 14 -0.60 -25.05 -3.08
C SER A 14 -1.23 -24.07 -2.10
N LEU A 15 -2.20 -24.55 -1.32
CA LEU A 15 -2.93 -23.76 -0.32
C LEU A 15 -2.74 -24.36 1.09
N PRO A 16 -2.76 -23.55 2.16
CA PRO A 16 -2.78 -24.07 3.51
C PRO A 16 -4.04 -24.90 3.75
N HIS A 17 -3.88 -26.13 4.25
CA HIS A 17 -4.98 -27.09 4.34
C HIS A 17 -6.18 -26.57 5.16
N HIS A 18 -5.91 -25.78 6.20
CA HIS A 18 -6.95 -25.21 7.06
C HIS A 18 -7.82 -24.15 6.38
N TYR A 19 -7.58 -23.80 5.12
CA TYR A 19 -8.42 -22.90 4.31
C TYR A 19 -9.18 -23.60 3.18
N CYS A 20 -8.97 -24.90 2.95
CA CYS A 20 -9.50 -25.58 1.76
C CYS A 20 -11.04 -25.57 1.66
N GLU A 21 -11.75 -25.49 2.78
CA GLU A 21 -13.21 -25.45 2.81
C GLU A 21 -13.78 -24.01 2.85
N ASP A 22 -12.92 -23.01 3.08
CA ASP A 22 -13.31 -21.60 3.25
C ASP A 22 -13.13 -20.76 1.98
N LEU A 23 -12.48 -21.31 0.95
CA LEU A 23 -12.14 -20.61 -0.28
C LEU A 23 -12.97 -21.13 -1.45
N GLU A 24 -13.41 -20.21 -2.32
CA GLU A 24 -14.12 -20.56 -3.55
C GLU A 24 -13.16 -20.70 -4.74
N CYS A 25 -12.22 -19.77 -4.87
CA CYS A 25 -11.25 -19.72 -5.97
C CYS A 25 -9.97 -18.96 -5.57
N VAL A 26 -8.91 -19.13 -6.36
CA VAL A 26 -7.76 -18.22 -6.34
C VAL A 26 -8.05 -17.07 -7.30
N PHE A 27 -8.35 -15.88 -6.76
CA PHE A 27 -8.70 -14.72 -7.61
C PHE A 27 -7.49 -14.12 -8.33
N ILE A 28 -6.37 -13.97 -7.61
CA ILE A 28 -5.08 -13.51 -8.16
C ILE A 28 -3.97 -14.41 -7.60
N PRO A 29 -3.24 -15.14 -8.45
CA PRO A 29 -2.11 -15.96 -8.01
C PRO A 29 -0.98 -15.11 -7.42
N HIS A 30 -0.28 -15.65 -6.42
CA HIS A 30 0.85 -14.97 -5.77
C HIS A 30 1.94 -14.52 -6.77
N GLY A 31 2.29 -15.35 -7.77
CA GLY A 31 3.28 -14.98 -8.79
C GLY A 31 2.90 -13.72 -9.57
N VAL A 32 1.61 -13.59 -9.95
CA VAL A 32 1.10 -12.41 -10.65
C VAL A 32 1.19 -11.15 -9.79
N ILE A 33 0.97 -11.29 -8.48
CA ILE A 33 1.14 -10.20 -7.51
C ILE A 33 2.61 -9.75 -7.49
N VAL A 34 3.54 -10.69 -7.37
CA VAL A 34 4.99 -10.39 -7.35
C VAL A 34 5.43 -9.68 -8.62
N ASP A 35 5.05 -10.18 -9.79
CA ASP A 35 5.37 -9.57 -11.09
C ASP A 35 4.81 -8.14 -11.19
N ARG A 36 3.61 -7.92 -10.63
CA ARG A 36 2.99 -6.60 -10.65
C ARG A 36 3.66 -5.63 -9.69
N ILE A 37 4.11 -6.10 -8.53
CA ILE A 37 4.88 -5.31 -7.56
C ILE A 37 6.22 -4.88 -8.17
N GLU A 38 6.90 -5.76 -8.91
CA GLU A 38 8.15 -5.43 -9.60
C GLU A 38 7.95 -4.30 -10.62
N ARG A 39 6.89 -4.38 -11.43
CA ARG A 39 6.54 -3.30 -12.36
C ARG A 39 6.22 -1.99 -11.63
N LEU A 40 5.46 -2.05 -10.55
CA LEU A 40 5.11 -0.88 -9.76
C LEU A 40 6.35 -0.23 -9.11
N ALA A 41 7.31 -1.03 -8.64
CA ALA A 41 8.57 -0.53 -8.10
C ALA A 41 9.36 0.25 -9.16
N ASN A 42 9.41 -0.26 -10.41
CA ASN A 42 10.04 0.45 -11.53
C ASN A 42 9.32 1.78 -11.85
N ASP A 43 7.98 1.79 -11.87
CA ASP A 43 7.19 3.00 -12.09
C ASP A 43 7.48 4.04 -10.99
N ILE A 44 7.54 3.61 -9.72
CA ILE A 44 7.89 4.47 -8.58
C ILE A 44 9.31 5.03 -8.70
N MET A 45 10.29 4.18 -9.04
CA MET A 45 11.67 4.61 -9.26
C MET A 45 11.76 5.70 -10.35
N LYS A 46 10.96 5.56 -11.40
CA LYS A 46 10.91 6.51 -12.50
C LYS A 46 10.28 7.84 -12.08
N ASP A 47 9.12 7.79 -11.44
CA ASP A 47 8.31 8.95 -11.06
C ASP A 47 8.92 9.77 -9.92
N ILE A 48 9.52 9.09 -8.93
CA ILE A 48 10.10 9.73 -7.75
C ILE A 48 11.52 10.23 -8.02
N GLY A 49 12.29 9.54 -8.87
CA GLY A 49 13.70 9.85 -9.12
C GLY A 49 14.57 9.69 -7.88
N ASP A 50 15.73 10.36 -7.83
CA ASP A 50 16.73 10.20 -6.75
C ASP A 50 16.36 10.96 -5.45
N ASN A 51 15.06 11.02 -5.16
CA ASN A 51 14.52 11.72 -4.02
C ASN A 51 14.47 10.82 -2.78
N ARG A 52 14.58 11.43 -1.61
CA ARG A 52 14.26 10.76 -0.34
C ARG A 52 12.74 10.66 -0.18
N ILE A 53 12.27 9.47 0.23
CA ILE A 53 10.85 9.22 0.51
C ILE A 53 10.63 8.67 1.90
N THR A 54 9.47 8.99 2.47
CA THR A 54 8.88 8.28 3.61
C THR A 54 7.79 7.37 3.08
N VAL A 55 7.99 6.06 3.20
CA VAL A 55 6.98 5.03 2.93
C VAL A 55 6.11 4.90 4.18
N LEU A 56 4.82 5.17 4.04
CA LEU A 56 3.84 5.12 5.11
C LEU A 56 2.93 3.91 4.90
N CYS A 57 3.18 2.83 5.63
CA CYS A 57 2.41 1.59 5.53
C CYS A 57 1.13 1.69 6.35
N VAL A 58 -0.02 1.44 5.72
CA VAL A 58 -1.31 1.36 6.41
C VAL A 58 -1.55 -0.07 6.89
N LEU A 59 -1.58 -0.24 8.22
CA LEU A 59 -1.81 -1.51 8.89
C LEU A 59 -3.30 -1.81 9.07
N LYS A 60 -3.71 -3.09 9.08
CA LYS A 60 -2.84 -4.29 9.01
C LYS A 60 -2.58 -4.76 7.59
N GLY A 61 -3.58 -4.72 6.71
CA GLY A 61 -3.56 -5.44 5.43
C GLY A 61 -2.44 -5.02 4.47
N GLY A 62 -2.01 -3.76 4.51
CA GLY A 62 -0.94 -3.25 3.66
C GLY A 62 0.46 -3.80 3.97
N TYR A 63 0.68 -4.49 5.09
CA TYR A 63 2.04 -4.83 5.56
C TYR A 63 2.83 -5.70 4.55
N LYS A 64 2.19 -6.74 3.99
CA LYS A 64 2.87 -7.68 3.09
C LYS A 64 3.20 -7.02 1.77
N PHE A 65 2.23 -6.29 1.20
CA PHE A 65 2.43 -5.47 0.01
C PHE A 65 3.54 -4.44 0.20
N CYS A 66 3.54 -3.72 1.33
CA CYS A 66 4.57 -2.75 1.65
C CYS A 66 5.95 -3.39 1.78
N ALA A 67 6.06 -4.54 2.45
CA ALA A 67 7.32 -5.25 2.60
C ALA A 67 7.89 -5.66 1.24
N ASP A 68 7.06 -6.28 0.40
CA ASP A 68 7.47 -6.76 -0.93
C ASP A 68 7.84 -5.57 -1.84
N LEU A 69 7.06 -4.49 -1.83
CA LEU A 69 7.33 -3.29 -2.62
C LEU A 69 8.64 -2.60 -2.20
N VAL A 70 8.86 -2.44 -0.88
CA VAL A 70 10.10 -1.85 -0.37
C VAL A 70 11.31 -2.71 -0.72
N GLU A 71 11.19 -4.04 -0.67
CA GLU A 71 12.30 -4.92 -1.05
C GLU A 71 12.61 -4.83 -2.55
N GLN A 72 11.59 -4.74 -3.41
CA GLN A 72 11.81 -4.53 -4.84
C GLN A 72 12.49 -3.18 -5.12
N ILE A 73 12.06 -2.09 -4.48
CA ILE A 73 12.71 -0.78 -4.64
C ILE A 73 14.16 -0.81 -4.16
N LYS A 74 14.46 -1.50 -3.05
CA LYS A 74 15.84 -1.70 -2.56
C LYS A 74 16.67 -2.50 -3.56
N SER A 75 16.11 -3.57 -4.13
CA SER A 75 16.77 -4.39 -5.14
C SER A 75 17.14 -3.54 -6.37
N LEU A 76 16.19 -2.77 -6.90
CA LEU A 76 16.43 -1.85 -8.03
C LEU A 76 17.48 -0.78 -7.68
N SER A 77 17.43 -0.24 -6.46
CA SER A 77 18.39 0.78 -6.00
C SER A 77 19.82 0.26 -5.82
N ARG A 78 20.01 -1.06 -5.61
CA ARG A 78 21.34 -1.69 -5.49
C ARG A 78 21.94 -2.07 -6.84
N ASN A 79 21.09 -2.30 -7.84
CA ASN A 79 21.47 -2.85 -9.14
C ASN A 79 21.36 -1.84 -10.29
N SER A 80 21.08 -0.56 -10.00
CA SER A 80 20.97 0.51 -11.00
C SER A 80 21.69 1.78 -10.56
N GLU A 81 21.89 2.70 -11.50
CA GLU A 81 22.50 4.02 -11.23
C GLU A 81 21.56 4.97 -10.45
N ARG A 82 20.27 4.61 -10.31
CA ARG A 82 19.25 5.42 -9.62
C ARG A 82 19.03 4.86 -8.22
N PHE A 83 18.89 5.75 -7.25
CA PHE A 83 18.80 5.35 -5.85
C PHE A 83 17.73 6.15 -5.10
N ILE A 84 16.81 5.44 -4.44
CA ILE A 84 15.83 6.04 -3.55
C ILE A 84 16.20 5.79 -2.08
N SER A 85 16.46 6.86 -1.35
CA SER A 85 16.59 6.79 0.11
C SER A 85 15.20 6.67 0.75
N MET A 86 14.94 5.53 1.40
CA MET A 86 13.65 5.27 2.04
C MET A 86 13.72 5.30 3.56
N ARG A 87 12.74 5.95 4.20
CA ARG A 87 12.34 5.69 5.58
C ARG A 87 10.98 4.98 5.55
N VAL A 88 10.77 3.97 6.39
CA VAL A 88 9.48 3.30 6.53
C VAL A 88 8.86 3.69 7.86
N ASP A 89 7.58 4.00 7.86
CA ASP A 89 6.77 4.24 9.05
C ASP A 89 5.42 3.52 8.92
N PHE A 90 4.77 3.25 10.04
CA PHE A 90 3.58 2.41 10.12
C PHE A 90 2.47 3.11 10.88
N ILE A 91 1.30 3.21 10.26
CA ILE A 91 0.10 3.76 10.88
C ILE A 91 -1.03 2.74 10.84
N ARG A 92 -1.96 2.86 11.78
CA ARG A 92 -3.23 2.15 11.74
C ARG A 92 -4.37 3.15 11.70
N LEU A 93 -5.28 2.93 10.78
CA LEU A 93 -6.48 3.75 10.65
C LEU A 93 -7.64 3.10 11.39
N ARG A 94 -8.39 3.90 12.15
CA ARG A 94 -9.71 3.53 12.66
C ARG A 94 -10.71 4.59 12.21
N SER A 95 -11.71 4.16 11.46
CA SER A 95 -12.89 4.96 11.15
C SER A 95 -13.91 4.76 12.26
N TYR A 96 -14.27 5.83 12.99
CA TYR A 96 -15.44 5.81 13.85
C TYR A 96 -16.68 6.16 13.01
N CYS A 97 -17.63 5.23 12.95
CA CYS A 97 -18.98 5.51 12.47
C CYS A 97 -19.88 5.76 13.69
N ASN A 98 -19.95 7.01 14.16
CA ASN A 98 -21.06 7.42 15.01
C ASN A 98 -22.14 8.03 14.12
N ASP A 99 -23.40 7.66 14.37
CA ASP A 99 -24.62 7.96 13.58
C ASP A 99 -24.93 9.43 13.29
N LYS A 100 -24.04 10.36 13.66
CA LYS A 100 -24.20 11.79 13.42
C LYS A 100 -22.88 12.36 12.92
N SER A 101 -22.75 12.40 11.60
CA SER A 101 -22.01 13.44 10.86
C SER A 101 -20.72 13.93 11.52
N THR A 102 -19.62 13.20 11.36
CA THR A 102 -18.28 13.63 10.89
C THR A 102 -17.36 12.42 11.03
N ALA A 103 -16.73 12.01 9.93
CA ALA A 103 -15.82 10.87 9.91
C ALA A 103 -14.48 11.28 10.57
N ASP A 104 -14.42 11.23 11.89
CA ASP A 104 -13.15 11.42 12.61
C ASP A 104 -12.27 10.19 12.37
N LEU A 105 -11.34 10.32 11.43
CA LEU A 105 -10.28 9.34 11.18
C LEU A 105 -9.29 9.39 12.35
N GLN A 106 -9.23 8.32 13.13
CA GLN A 106 -8.19 8.16 14.13
C GLN A 106 -6.98 7.45 13.53
N ILE A 107 -5.84 8.14 13.54
CA ILE A 107 -4.53 7.58 13.18
C ILE A 107 -3.87 7.11 14.47
N ILE A 108 -3.48 5.84 14.52
CA ILE A 108 -2.85 5.19 15.67
C ILE A 108 -1.46 4.71 15.28
N GLY A 109 -0.48 4.99 16.14
CA GLY A 109 0.92 4.65 15.89
C GLY A 109 1.58 5.61 14.91
N GLY A 110 2.76 5.24 14.42
CA GLY A 110 3.61 6.07 13.58
C GLY A 110 4.48 7.04 14.37
N GLU A 111 5.49 7.60 13.71
CA GLU A 111 6.15 8.80 14.21
C GLU A 111 5.19 10.00 14.15
N ASP A 112 5.56 11.08 14.84
CA ASP A 112 4.87 12.37 14.70
C ASP A 112 4.78 12.79 13.23
N LEU A 113 3.54 12.91 12.73
CA LEU A 113 3.22 13.27 11.36
C LEU A 113 3.75 14.66 10.97
N SER A 114 4.05 15.54 11.95
CA SER A 114 4.74 16.81 11.71
C SER A 114 6.08 16.63 10.98
N LYS A 115 6.73 15.48 11.18
CA LYS A 115 7.98 15.13 10.50
C LYS A 115 7.80 14.87 9.01
N LEU A 116 6.58 14.81 8.48
CA LEU A 116 6.31 14.66 7.05
C LEU A 116 6.39 15.99 6.28
N THR A 117 6.48 17.12 6.99
CA THR A 117 6.60 18.45 6.38
C THR A 117 7.74 18.51 5.37
N GLY A 118 7.43 18.95 4.15
CA GLY A 118 8.40 19.06 3.04
C GLY A 118 8.98 17.74 2.54
N LYS A 119 8.46 16.59 2.98
CA LYS A 119 8.92 15.26 2.52
C LYS A 119 8.03 14.70 1.41
N ASN A 120 8.62 13.82 0.61
CA ASN A 120 7.87 12.97 -0.32
C ASN A 120 7.33 11.77 0.44
N VAL A 121 6.02 11.57 0.42
CA VAL A 121 5.32 10.49 1.14
C VAL A 121 4.73 9.51 0.13
N LEU A 122 5.06 8.23 0.30
CA LEU A 122 4.45 7.13 -0.44
C LEU A 122 3.59 6.33 0.53
N ILE A 123 2.27 6.49 0.44
CA ILE A 123 1.32 5.70 1.23
C ILE A 123 1.17 4.34 0.55
N VAL A 124 1.26 3.27 1.33
CA VAL A 124 1.07 1.90 0.86
C VAL A 124 -0.10 1.27 1.60
N GLU A 125 -1.15 0.93 0.86
CA GLU A 125 -2.36 0.29 1.36
C GLU A 125 -2.70 -0.93 0.50
N ASP A 126 -3.41 -1.91 1.05
CA ASP A 126 -3.79 -3.12 0.33
C ASP A 126 -4.87 -2.85 -0.71
N VAL A 127 -6.09 -2.51 -0.30
CA VAL A 127 -7.26 -2.37 -1.16
C VAL A 127 -8.06 -1.15 -0.75
N ILE A 128 -8.37 -0.30 -1.72
CA ILE A 128 -9.31 0.80 -1.50
C ILE A 128 -10.70 0.34 -1.90
N GLY A 129 -11.60 0.21 -0.91
CA GLY A 129 -13.02 -0.01 -1.11
C GLY A 129 -13.73 1.29 -1.54
N THR A 130 -14.39 1.96 -0.60
CA THR A 130 -15.20 3.18 -0.87
C THR A 130 -14.38 4.46 -1.05
N GLY A 131 -13.07 4.45 -0.81
CA GLY A 131 -12.20 5.64 -0.92
C GLY A 131 -12.20 6.56 0.32
N ARG A 132 -13.27 6.56 1.13
CA ARG A 132 -13.45 7.49 2.26
C ARG A 132 -12.29 7.52 3.26
N THR A 133 -11.75 6.35 3.61
CA THR A 133 -10.61 6.24 4.54
C THR A 133 -9.37 6.93 3.98
N MET A 134 -9.11 6.77 2.68
CA MET A 134 -7.98 7.39 2.03
C MET A 134 -8.17 8.87 1.79
N GLU A 135 -9.37 9.32 1.44
CA GLU A 135 -9.71 10.75 1.38
C GLU A 135 -9.44 11.42 2.73
N ALA A 136 -9.92 10.84 3.83
CA ALA A 136 -9.69 11.37 5.16
C ALA A 136 -8.20 11.37 5.55
N LEU A 137 -7.44 10.33 5.18
CA LEU A 137 -5.99 10.28 5.44
C LEU A 137 -5.26 11.36 4.65
N LEU A 138 -5.57 11.52 3.37
CA LEU A 138 -4.95 12.54 2.52
C LEU A 138 -5.25 13.95 3.06
N SER A 139 -6.51 14.25 3.37
CA SER A 139 -6.90 15.54 3.98
C SER A 139 -6.25 15.77 5.35
N HIS A 140 -5.97 14.70 6.11
CA HIS A 140 -5.24 14.82 7.38
C HIS A 140 -3.75 15.14 7.14
N LEU A 141 -3.11 14.46 6.18
CA LEU A 141 -1.70 14.64 5.85
C LEU A 141 -1.41 16.01 5.20
N GLU A 142 -2.35 16.56 4.44
CA GLU A 142 -2.24 17.90 3.85
C GLU A 142 -1.94 18.99 4.89
N LYS A 143 -2.46 18.85 6.11
CA LYS A 143 -2.23 19.80 7.22
C LYS A 143 -0.75 19.93 7.60
N TYR A 144 0.06 18.94 7.28
CA TYR A 144 1.50 18.91 7.55
C TYR A 144 2.34 19.35 6.35
N ASN A 145 1.74 19.80 5.24
CA ASN A 145 2.43 20.30 4.05
C ASN A 145 3.58 19.39 3.56
N PRO A 146 3.32 18.10 3.26
CA PRO A 146 4.29 17.26 2.58
C PRO A 146 4.62 17.83 1.19
N LYS A 147 5.85 17.62 0.70
CA LYS A 147 6.26 18.07 -0.64
C LYS A 147 5.48 17.35 -1.73
N MET A 148 5.20 16.06 -1.51
CA MET A 148 4.46 15.21 -2.43
C MET A 148 3.80 14.10 -1.64
N VAL A 149 2.59 13.70 -2.04
CA VAL A 149 1.93 12.48 -1.56
C VAL A 149 1.55 11.62 -2.76
N LYS A 150 1.93 10.34 -2.72
CA LYS A 150 1.55 9.32 -3.70
C LYS A 150 0.95 8.13 -2.96
N VAL A 151 0.04 7.40 -3.62
CA VAL A 151 -0.63 6.23 -3.05
C VAL A 151 -0.34 5.03 -3.94
N ALA A 152 0.19 3.97 -3.35
CA ALA A 152 0.34 2.65 -3.94
C ALA A 152 -0.73 1.71 -3.35
N ARG A 153 -1.45 1.00 -4.23
CA ARG A 153 -2.50 0.04 -3.86
C ARG A 153 -2.58 -1.10 -4.85
N TYR A 154 -3.19 -2.22 -4.46
CA TYR A 154 -3.67 -3.18 -5.43
C TYR A 154 -4.84 -2.59 -6.21
N ARG A 155 -4.78 -2.73 -7.54
CA ARG A 155 -5.90 -2.49 -8.43
C ARG A 155 -6.36 -3.85 -8.94
N ILE A 156 -7.37 -4.38 -8.28
CA ILE A 156 -8.03 -5.64 -8.60
C ILE A 156 -9.05 -5.37 -9.72
#